data_AF-A0AAW8HC83-F1
#
_entry.id   AF-A0AAW8HC83-F1
#
_cell.length_a   1.000
_cell.length_b   1.000
_cell.length_c   1.000
_cell.angle_alpha   90.00
_cell.angle_beta   90.00
_cell.angle_gamma   90.00
#
_symmetry.space_group_name_H-M   'P 1'
#
loop_
_entity.id
_entity.type
_entity.pdbx_description
1 polymer ?
#
loop_
_entity_poly.entity_id
_entity_poly.type
_entity_poly.pdbx_seq_one_letter_code
_entity_poly.pdbx_strand_id
1 'polypeptide(L)'
;MSDPYARRGLTAVAFLSITLLAACSHSPHRVETSRVEVPAKFMNEAGLAVQQVPAQALPAEWWTAYGDPLIDALVRNALEHNTDLAIARARIDEAVAITRRTRASMFPSLALTPQATRARLFFGTDHQQRCQASAVGFMGS
;
A
#
# COMPACT_ATOMS: atom_id res chain seq x y z
N MET A 1 -8.43 42.97 -36.82
CA MET A 1 -7.26 43.49 -36.09
C MET A 1 -7.22 42.77 -34.74
N SER A 2 -6.48 41.67 -34.62
CA SER A 2 -6.43 40.87 -33.39
C SER A 2 -5.22 41.30 -32.56
N ASP A 3 -5.46 41.80 -31.34
CA ASP A 3 -4.43 42.42 -30.52
C ASP A 3 -3.29 41.45 -30.16
N PRO A 4 -2.02 41.80 -30.43
CA PRO A 4 -0.88 40.95 -30.15
C PRO A 4 -0.68 40.71 -28.64
N TYR A 5 -1.22 41.59 -27.79
CA TYR A 5 -1.18 41.46 -26.34
C TYR A 5 -2.08 40.34 -25.81
N ALA A 6 -3.27 40.14 -26.40
CA ALA A 6 -4.18 39.06 -26.03
C ALA A 6 -3.60 37.68 -26.37
N ARG A 7 -2.92 37.56 -27.53
CA ARG A 7 -2.21 36.32 -27.94
C ARG A 7 -1.03 35.98 -27.02
N ARG A 8 -0.24 36.98 -26.60
CA ARG A 8 0.89 36.80 -25.68
C ARG A 8 0.46 36.38 -24.27
N GLY A 9 -0.65 36.94 -23.77
CA GLY A 9 -1.25 36.54 -22.49
C GLY A 9 -1.76 35.09 -22.51
N LEU A 10 -2.46 34.70 -23.58
CA LEU A 10 -2.96 33.33 -23.73
C LEU A 10 -1.83 32.29 -23.77
N THR A 11 -0.73 32.58 -24.46
CA THR A 11 0.44 31.69 -24.51
C THR A 11 1.13 31.57 -23.15
N ALA A 12 1.20 32.65 -22.37
CA ALA A 12 1.83 32.63 -21.05
C ALA A 12 1.01 31.81 -20.04
N VAL A 13 -0.32 31.95 -20.06
CA VAL A 13 -1.23 31.18 -19.21
C VAL A 13 -1.20 29.68 -19.58
N ALA A 14 -1.18 29.35 -20.87
CA ALA A 14 -1.04 27.97 -21.32
C ALA A 14 0.28 27.35 -20.84
N PHE A 15 1.39 28.06 -20.99
CA PHE A 15 2.70 27.59 -20.50
C PHE A 15 2.72 27.38 -18.98
N LEU A 16 2.14 28.30 -18.20
CA LEU A 16 2.02 28.19 -16.75
C LEU A 16 1.18 26.96 -16.35
N SER A 17 0.05 26.73 -17.02
CA SER A 17 -0.81 25.58 -16.71
C SER A 17 -0.11 24.23 -16.94
N ILE A 18 0.68 24.12 -18.02
CA ILE A 18 1.41 22.89 -18.37
C ILE A 18 2.51 22.61 -17.36
N THR A 19 3.24 23.63 -16.89
CA THR A 19 4.28 23.46 -15.86
C THR A 19 3.70 23.11 -14.50
N LEU A 20 2.53 23.63 -14.12
CA LEU A 20 1.86 23.23 -12.87
C LEU A 20 1.38 21.76 -12.92
N LEU A 21 0.94 21.25 -14.07
CA LEU A 21 0.50 19.85 -14.20
C LEU A 21 1.67 18.84 -14.12
N ALA A 22 2.85 19.19 -14.64
CA ALA A 22 4.04 18.33 -14.60
C ALA A 22 4.68 18.22 -13.20
N ALA A 23 4.37 19.16 -12.30
CA ALA A 23 4.95 19.19 -10.94
C ALA A 23 4.31 18.16 -9.97
N CYS A 24 3.17 17.56 -10.31
CA CYS A 24 2.44 16.67 -9.38
C CYS A 24 2.86 15.20 -9.43
N SER A 25 3.81 14.78 -10.28
CA SER A 25 4.25 13.38 -10.35
C SER A 25 5.55 13.15 -9.59
N HIS A 26 5.47 12.93 -8.28
CA HIS A 26 6.59 12.39 -7.50
C HIS A 26 6.63 10.86 -7.65
N SER A 27 7.36 10.36 -8.65
CA SER A 27 7.68 8.93 -8.75
C SER A 27 8.61 8.56 -7.59
N PRO A 28 8.27 7.56 -6.76
CA PRO A 28 9.18 7.13 -5.70
C PRO A 28 10.50 6.69 -6.35
N HIS A 29 11.61 7.24 -5.84
CA HIS A 29 12.96 6.85 -6.26
C HIS A 29 13.06 5.32 -6.18
N ARG A 30 13.47 4.69 -7.28
CA ARG A 30 13.89 3.29 -7.26
C ARG A 30 15.01 3.21 -6.24
N VAL A 31 14.79 2.49 -5.14
CA VAL A 31 15.84 2.24 -4.15
C VAL A 31 16.93 1.51 -4.90
N GLU A 32 18.04 2.20 -5.14
CA GLU A 32 19.23 1.59 -5.69
C GLU A 32 19.63 0.48 -4.73
N THR A 33 19.70 -0.75 -5.22
CA THR A 33 20.06 -1.91 -4.41
C THR A 33 21.35 -1.56 -3.68
N SER A 34 21.29 -1.43 -2.35
CA SER A 34 22.42 -1.01 -1.55
C SER A 34 23.61 -1.90 -1.88
N ARG A 35 24.64 -1.32 -2.52
CA ARG A 35 25.89 -2.02 -2.78
C ARG A 35 26.56 -2.20 -1.43
N VAL A 36 26.29 -3.33 -0.79
CA VAL A 36 27.05 -3.78 0.36
C VAL A 36 28.41 -4.23 -0.19
N GLU A 37 29.44 -3.44 0.09
CA GLU A 37 30.82 -3.79 -0.26
C GLU A 37 31.22 -5.00 0.61
N VAL A 38 31.18 -6.19 0.02
CA VAL A 38 31.67 -7.41 0.66
C VAL A 38 33.08 -7.70 0.17
N PRO A 39 33.96 -8.24 1.03
CA PRO A 39 35.28 -8.64 0.59
C PRO A 39 35.16 -9.71 -0.50
N ALA A 40 36.06 -9.64 -1.50
CA ALA A 40 36.10 -10.62 -2.58
C ALA A 40 36.36 -12.05 -2.10
N LYS A 41 36.88 -12.21 -0.87
CA LYS A 41 37.17 -13.49 -0.22
C LYS A 41 36.78 -13.43 1.24
N PHE A 42 36.12 -14.48 1.73
CA PHE A 42 35.88 -14.65 3.16
C PHE A 42 37.09 -15.30 3.82
N MET A 43 37.28 -15.07 5.13
CA MET A 43 38.47 -15.50 5.87
C MET A 43 38.73 -17.02 5.86
N ASN A 44 37.77 -17.83 5.42
CA ASN A 44 37.81 -19.29 5.47
C ASN A 44 38.32 -19.95 4.18
N GLU A 45 38.60 -19.18 3.12
CA GLU A 45 39.08 -19.73 1.84
C GLU A 45 40.54 -20.24 1.90
N ALA A 46 41.32 -19.84 2.91
CA ALA A 46 42.72 -20.23 3.04
C ALA A 46 42.94 -21.63 3.65
N GLY A 47 41.90 -22.26 4.23
CA GLY A 47 42.01 -23.54 4.93
C GLY A 47 41.04 -24.63 4.49
N LEU A 48 40.02 -24.30 3.69
CA LEU A 48 39.07 -25.23 3.11
C LEU A 48 39.12 -25.07 1.60
N ALA A 49 39.27 -26.18 0.86
CA ALA A 49 39.11 -26.19 -0.59
C ALA A 49 37.63 -25.93 -0.93
N VAL A 50 37.19 -24.68 -0.83
CA VAL A 50 35.83 -24.27 -1.16
C VAL A 50 35.73 -24.19 -2.68
N GLN A 51 35.04 -25.15 -3.30
CA GLN A 51 34.64 -24.98 -4.70
C GLN A 51 33.75 -23.74 -4.82
N GLN A 52 34.05 -22.87 -5.78
CA GLN A 52 33.16 -21.77 -6.14
C GLN A 52 31.88 -22.36 -6.75
N VAL A 53 30.86 -22.51 -5.91
CA VAL A 53 29.51 -22.88 -6.37
C VAL A 53 28.94 -21.65 -7.08
N PRO A 54 28.49 -21.76 -8.34
CA PRO A 54 27.82 -20.65 -9.01
C PRO A 54 26.65 -20.17 -8.14
N ALA A 55 26.34 -18.88 -8.18
CA ALA A 55 25.20 -18.32 -7.46
C ALA A 55 23.87 -18.83 -8.06
N GLN A 56 23.56 -20.09 -7.76
CA GLN A 56 22.32 -20.76 -8.12
C GLN A 56 21.32 -20.46 -7.00
N ALA A 57 20.05 -20.25 -7.37
CA ALA A 57 19.01 -20.18 -6.36
C ALA A 57 19.01 -21.50 -5.56
N LEU A 58 18.98 -21.41 -4.23
CA LEU A 58 18.80 -22.60 -3.41
C LEU A 58 17.46 -23.27 -3.80
N PRO A 59 17.41 -24.60 -3.87
CA PRO A 59 16.16 -25.30 -4.14
C PRO A 59 15.16 -25.03 -3.01
N ALA A 60 13.87 -25.09 -3.32
CA ALA A 60 12.80 -24.86 -2.34
C ALA A 60 12.95 -25.80 -1.13
N GLU A 61 13.33 -27.05 -1.38
CA GLU A 61 13.62 -28.07 -0.36
C GLU A 61 15.11 -28.17 -0.08
N TRP A 62 15.75 -27.05 0.23
CA TRP A 62 17.19 -26.97 0.51
C TRP A 62 17.68 -27.95 1.59
N TRP A 63 16.80 -28.34 2.52
CA TRP A 63 17.13 -29.27 3.60
C TRP A 63 17.35 -30.71 3.14
N THR A 64 16.90 -31.08 1.93
CA THR A 64 17.15 -32.41 1.37
C THR A 64 18.63 -32.66 1.07
N ALA A 65 19.43 -31.59 0.94
CA ALA A 65 20.87 -31.66 0.78
C ALA A 65 21.61 -32.31 1.97
N TYR A 66 20.97 -32.41 3.14
CA TYR A 66 21.52 -33.11 4.30
C TYR A 66 21.49 -34.64 4.14
N GLY A 67 20.60 -35.17 3.30
CA GLY A 67 20.48 -36.62 3.07
C GLY A 67 19.95 -37.43 4.27
N ASP A 68 19.35 -36.77 5.27
CA ASP A 68 18.77 -37.43 6.45
C ASP A 68 17.23 -37.42 6.39
N PRO A 69 16.57 -38.59 6.30
CA PRO A 69 15.11 -38.68 6.24
C PRO A 69 14.41 -38.16 7.51
N LEU A 70 15.09 -38.17 8.67
CA LEU A 70 14.55 -37.61 9.90
C LEU A 70 14.46 -36.07 9.82
N ILE A 71 15.50 -35.43 9.31
CA ILE A 71 15.51 -33.97 9.09
C ILE A 71 14.40 -33.59 8.10
N ASP A 72 14.26 -34.33 7.01
CA ASP A 72 13.20 -34.10 6.04
C ASP A 72 11.80 -34.18 6.67
N ALA A 73 11.56 -35.17 7.53
CA ALA A 73 10.28 -35.33 8.22
C ALA A 73 10.02 -34.19 9.21
N LEU A 74 11.03 -33.77 9.98
CA LEU A 74 10.91 -32.67 10.94
C LEU A 74 10.64 -31.33 10.24
N VAL A 75 11.33 -31.04 9.15
CA VAL A 75 11.11 -29.80 8.39
C VAL A 75 9.72 -29.79 7.77
N ARG A 76 9.27 -30.90 7.18
CA ARG A 76 7.89 -31.00 6.65
C ARG A 76 6.85 -30.78 7.74
N ASN A 77 7.00 -31.42 8.89
CA ASN A 77 6.09 -31.24 10.02
C ASN A 77 6.07 -29.78 10.52
N ALA A 78 7.23 -29.13 10.60
CA ALA A 78 7.32 -27.72 10.95
C ALA A 78 6.64 -26.82 9.91
N LEU A 79 6.82 -27.07 8.61
CA LEU A 79 6.17 -26.27 7.56
C LEU A 79 4.64 -26.38 7.60
N GLU A 80 4.11 -27.54 7.99
CA GLU A 80 2.66 -27.78 8.07
C GLU A 80 2.02 -27.25 9.36
N HIS A 81 2.74 -27.30 10.49
CA HIS A 81 2.15 -27.06 11.80
C HIS A 81 2.75 -25.90 12.59
N ASN A 82 3.76 -25.20 12.07
CA ASN A 82 4.38 -24.10 12.79
C ASN A 82 3.52 -22.82 12.75
N THR A 83 2.96 -22.47 13.91
CA THR A 83 2.18 -21.25 14.12
C THR A 83 2.97 -19.97 13.82
N ASP A 84 4.28 -19.95 14.04
CA ASP A 84 5.11 -18.76 13.74
C ASP A 84 5.14 -18.47 12.24
N LEU A 85 5.15 -19.50 11.40
CA LEU A 85 5.04 -19.33 9.94
C LEU A 85 3.66 -18.81 9.54
N ALA A 86 2.59 -19.27 10.21
CA ALA A 86 1.25 -18.75 9.99
C ALA A 86 1.14 -17.27 10.39
N ILE A 87 1.76 -16.88 11.52
CA ILE A 87 1.83 -15.48 11.96
C ILE A 87 2.62 -14.65 10.93
N ALA A 88 3.79 -15.12 10.49
CA ALA A 88 4.58 -14.44 9.47
C ALA A 88 3.79 -14.23 8.17
N ARG A 89 3.02 -15.24 7.74
CA ARG A 89 2.14 -15.13 6.59
C ARG A 89 1.05 -14.09 6.79
N ALA A 90 0.39 -14.08 7.96
CA ALA A 90 -0.63 -13.11 8.29
C ALA A 90 -0.09 -11.67 8.27
N ARG A 91 1.17 -11.45 8.68
CA ARG A 91 1.83 -10.13 8.58
C ARG A 91 2.02 -9.67 7.14
N ILE A 92 2.36 -10.59 6.24
CA ILE A 92 2.46 -10.28 4.81
C ILE A 92 1.08 -9.91 4.25
N ASP A 93 0.05 -10.70 4.58
CA ASP A 93 -1.32 -10.43 4.12
C ASP A 93 -1.86 -9.10 4.66
N GLU A 94 -1.55 -8.75 5.92
CA GLU A 94 -1.83 -7.45 6.52
C GLU A 94 -1.17 -6.30 5.72
N ALA A 95 0.13 -6.43 5.41
CA ALA A 95 0.86 -5.42 4.63
C ALA A 95 0.23 -5.23 3.23
N VAL A 96 -0.12 -6.32 2.55
CA VAL A 96 -0.79 -6.27 1.24
C VAL A 96 -2.17 -5.60 1.35
N ALA A 97 -2.93 -5.88 2.41
CA ALA A 97 -4.23 -5.25 2.64
C ALA A 97 -4.11 -3.74 2.89
N ILE A 98 -3.07 -3.29 3.62
CA ILE A 98 -2.76 -1.87 3.79
C ILE A 98 -2.45 -1.24 2.42
N THR A 99 -1.57 -1.82 1.62
CA THR A 99 -1.26 -1.30 0.27
C THR A 99 -2.51 -1.22 -0.60
N ARG A 100 -3.37 -2.25 -0.55
CA ARG A 100 -4.64 -2.27 -1.29
C ARG A 100 -5.57 -1.14 -0.87
N ARG A 101 -5.72 -0.88 0.44
CA ARG A 101 -6.53 0.22 0.98
C ARG A 101 -6.00 1.58 0.50
N THR A 102 -4.69 1.80 0.59
CA THR A 102 -4.07 3.06 0.12
C THR A 102 -4.22 3.25 -1.39
N ARG A 103 -4.20 2.17 -2.17
CA ARG A 103 -4.48 2.25 -3.61
C ARG A 103 -5.96 2.53 -3.88
N ALA A 104 -6.88 1.93 -3.12
CA ALA A 104 -8.31 2.13 -3.28
C ALA A 104 -8.72 3.59 -3.05
N SER A 105 -8.07 4.31 -2.14
CA SER A 105 -8.33 5.74 -1.91
C SER A 105 -7.92 6.66 -3.07
N MET A 106 -7.23 6.15 -4.08
CA MET A 106 -6.93 6.91 -5.31
C MET A 106 -8.09 6.84 -6.33
N PHE A 107 -9.11 6.02 -6.08
CA PHE A 107 -10.29 5.88 -6.93
C PHE A 107 -11.51 6.57 -6.30
N PRO A 108 -12.50 6.98 -7.11
CA PRO A 108 -13.76 7.50 -6.57
C PRO A 108 -14.48 6.41 -5.76
N SER A 109 -15.07 6.81 -4.63
CA SER A 109 -15.93 5.93 -3.83
C SER A 109 -17.39 6.06 -4.27
N LEU A 110 -18.11 4.94 -4.26
CA LEU A 110 -19.55 4.91 -4.46
C LEU A 110 -20.22 4.60 -3.12
N ALA A 111 -21.02 5.52 -2.61
CA ALA A 111 -21.82 5.32 -1.40
C ALA A 111 -23.26 5.72 -1.68
N LEU A 112 -24.21 4.86 -1.32
CA LEU A 112 -25.63 5.14 -1.39
C LEU A 112 -26.17 5.36 0.01
N THR A 113 -26.60 6.58 0.31
CA THR A 113 -27.13 6.96 1.62
C THR A 113 -28.58 7.46 1.49
N PRO A 114 -29.59 6.60 1.66
CA PRO A 114 -30.99 7.04 1.60
C PRO A 114 -31.28 7.98 2.79
N GLN A 115 -31.88 9.15 2.50
CA GLN A 115 -32.24 10.15 3.52
C GLN A 115 -33.69 10.58 3.35
N ALA A 116 -34.42 10.66 4.47
CA ALA A 116 -35.79 11.17 4.52
C ALA A 116 -35.94 12.12 5.71
N THR A 117 -36.21 13.41 5.43
CA THR A 117 -36.40 14.44 6.47
C THR A 117 -37.80 15.02 6.35
N ARG A 118 -38.53 15.08 7.48
CA ARG A 118 -39.83 15.77 7.57
C ARG A 118 -39.71 16.96 8.51
N ALA A 119 -39.76 18.17 7.95
CA ALA A 119 -39.85 19.40 8.72
C ALA A 119 -41.22 20.05 8.52
N ARG A 120 -41.77 20.65 9.59
CA ARG A 120 -42.95 21.52 9.52
C ARG A 120 -42.50 22.94 9.85
N LEU A 121 -42.59 23.84 8.88
CA LEU A 121 -42.37 25.27 9.12
C LEU A 121 -43.68 25.85 9.64
N PHE A 122 -43.69 26.24 10.91
CA PHE A 122 -44.81 26.94 11.53
C PHE A 122 -44.57 28.44 11.37
N PHE A 123 -45.37 29.10 10.52
CA PHE A 123 -45.46 30.56 10.49
C PHE A 123 -46.59 30.97 11.43
N GLY A 124 -46.29 30.97 12.73
CA GLY A 124 -47.21 31.36 13.78
C GLY A 124 -46.42 31.70 15.04
N THR A 125 -46.64 32.90 15.56
CA THR A 125 -46.03 33.38 16.80
C THR A 125 -46.71 32.72 18.00
N ASP A 126 -46.49 31.42 18.23
CA ASP A 126 -46.60 30.87 19.59
C ASP A 126 -45.96 29.46 19.72
N HIS A 127 -45.29 29.24 20.85
CA HIS A 127 -44.75 27.98 21.37
C HIS A 127 -43.56 27.29 20.68
N GLN A 128 -42.35 27.83 20.92
CA GLN A 128 -41.06 27.22 20.60
C GLN A 128 -40.59 26.09 21.55
N GLN A 129 -41.39 25.63 22.52
CA GLN A 129 -40.92 24.70 23.56
C GLN A 129 -41.22 23.21 23.35
N ARG A 130 -41.99 22.81 22.33
CA ARG A 130 -42.51 21.42 22.27
C ARG A 130 -41.81 20.44 21.32
N CYS A 131 -40.84 20.87 20.51
CA CYS A 131 -40.30 20.05 19.40
C CYS A 131 -38.79 19.80 19.43
N GLN A 132 -38.13 19.74 20.59
CA GLN A 132 -36.75 19.23 20.68
C GLN A 132 -36.66 17.72 20.93
N ALA A 133 -37.79 17.02 21.11
CA ALA A 133 -37.82 15.59 21.36
C ALA A 133 -38.11 14.79 20.08
N SER A 134 -37.15 14.65 19.16
CA SER A 134 -37.01 13.51 18.23
C SER A 134 -35.84 13.73 17.26
N ALA A 135 -34.62 13.78 17.78
CA ALA A 135 -33.43 13.52 16.98
C ALA A 135 -32.98 12.10 17.28
N VAL A 136 -33.64 11.09 16.69
CA VAL A 136 -33.09 9.73 16.67
C VAL A 136 -32.13 9.67 15.49
N GLY A 137 -30.85 9.89 15.77
CA GLY A 137 -29.77 9.61 14.84
C GLY A 137 -29.68 8.10 14.62
N PHE A 138 -29.73 7.66 13.36
CA PHE A 138 -29.41 6.29 12.99
C PHE A 138 -28.01 6.30 12.36
N MET A 139 -27.00 6.05 13.20
CA MET A 139 -25.61 5.88 12.79
C MET A 139 -25.40 4.38 12.54
N GLY A 140 -25.50 3.97 11.27
CA GLY A 140 -25.25 2.59 10.84
C GLY A 140 -23.77 2.34 10.62
N SER A 141 -23.25 1.31 11.29
CA SER A 141 -21.88 0.76 11.21
C SER A 141 -21.56 0.08 9.88
#